data_AF-G8X746-F1
#
_entry.id   AF-G8X746-F1
#
_cell.length_a   1.000
_cell.length_b   1.000
_cell.length_c   1.000
_cell.angle_alpha   90.00
_cell.angle_beta   90.00
_cell.angle_gamma   90.00
#
_symmetry.space_group_name_H-M   'P 1'
#
loop_
_entity.id
_entity.type
_entity.pdbx_description
1 polymer ?
#
loop_
_entity_poly.entity_id
_entity_poly.type
_entity_poly.pdbx_seq_one_letter_code
_entity_poly.pdbx_strand_id
1 'polypeptide(L)'
;MKEIVEILIFSILKDPKITNSFLNNTKHWKRAHYVYLSEIIEFELKKTNLINEKKKIEIGTTISATTLKRVFEIDKNKVYTDDIRFIKTLDKLAIFLGFQSLDDFIKKKTNPNFINSDKNNKDIIKKIEIENSISESTLYNIIKNYCYIELDSIKRIPNFEMEEFYNVLDIQSPILKRITRNLNELVEQGYIFHKENNHSNYEIFNFRTITIEEKTAIISTNEYWNLTLTNRNGTNTQIVNFANEQVYFIKKINDNWKIWDNFNPYSDKIIENIKERSKL
;
A
#
# COMPACT_ATOMS: atom_id res chain seq x y z
N MET A 1 -8.30 -24.00 13.07
CA MET A 1 -9.14 -22.80 13.34
C MET A 1 -8.37 -21.49 13.13
N LYS A 2 -7.13 -21.36 13.63
CA LYS A 2 -6.25 -20.20 13.39
C LYS A 2 -6.18 -19.74 11.93
N GLU A 3 -5.77 -20.64 11.05
CA GLU A 3 -5.62 -20.36 9.62
C GLU A 3 -6.95 -19.92 8.97
N ILE A 4 -8.07 -20.51 9.38
CA ILE A 4 -9.40 -20.14 8.89
C ILE A 4 -9.73 -18.70 9.28
N VAL A 5 -9.42 -18.30 10.52
CA VAL A 5 -9.65 -16.92 11.00
C VAL A 5 -8.75 -15.93 10.27
N GLU A 6 -7.48 -16.29 10.04
CA GLU A 6 -6.54 -15.45 9.28
C GLU A 6 -7.00 -15.26 7.83
N ILE A 7 -7.42 -16.34 7.15
CA ILE A 7 -7.96 -16.26 5.78
C ILE A 7 -9.25 -15.45 5.75
N LEU A 8 -10.11 -15.56 6.76
CA LEU A 8 -11.34 -14.80 6.87
C LEU A 8 -11.05 -13.30 7.03
N ILE A 9 -10.15 -12.92 7.95
CA ILE A 9 -9.72 -11.53 8.16
C ILE A 9 -9.13 -10.96 6.88
N PHE A 10 -8.22 -11.70 6.23
CA PHE A 10 -7.62 -11.29 4.97
C PHE A 10 -8.67 -11.07 3.88
N SER A 11 -9.66 -11.96 3.78
CA SER A 11 -10.75 -11.83 2.82
C SER A 11 -11.60 -10.59 3.09
N ILE A 12 -11.85 -10.24 4.35
CA ILE A 12 -12.59 -9.02 4.74
C ILE A 12 -11.80 -7.77 4.39
N LEU A 13 -10.49 -7.75 4.71
CA LEU A 13 -9.63 -6.61 4.41
C LEU A 13 -9.51 -6.33 2.90
N LYS A 14 -9.71 -7.36 2.06
CA LYS A 14 -9.71 -7.24 0.60
C LYS A 14 -11.10 -7.05 -0.01
N ASP A 15 -12.17 -7.10 0.78
CA ASP A 15 -13.54 -6.96 0.24
C ASP A 15 -13.73 -5.53 -0.31
N PRO A 16 -14.33 -5.36 -1.51
CA PRO A 16 -14.61 -4.04 -2.10
C PRO A 16 -15.36 -3.09 -1.16
N LYS A 17 -16.25 -3.61 -0.31
CA LYS A 17 -17.02 -2.80 0.65
C LYS A 17 -16.13 -2.19 1.73
N ILE A 18 -14.98 -2.80 2.02
CA ILE A 18 -13.99 -2.33 2.98
C ILE A 18 -12.93 -1.47 2.29
N THR A 19 -12.41 -1.93 1.15
CA THR A 19 -11.36 -1.23 0.38
C THR A 19 -11.86 0.07 -0.27
N ASN A 20 -13.15 0.17 -0.59
CA ASN A 20 -13.77 1.43 -1.06
C ASN A 20 -14.27 2.33 0.09
N SER A 21 -13.99 1.97 1.35
CA SER A 21 -14.41 2.73 2.53
C SER A 21 -13.23 3.43 3.21
N PHE A 22 -13.53 4.28 4.20
CA PHE A 22 -12.51 4.96 5.02
C PHE A 22 -11.56 3.98 5.76
N LEU A 23 -11.90 2.70 5.88
CA LEU A 23 -11.09 1.68 6.58
C LEU A 23 -9.80 1.31 5.83
N ASN A 24 -9.74 1.51 4.51
CA ASN A 24 -8.59 1.16 3.68
C ASN A 24 -7.36 2.05 3.97
N ASN A 25 -7.56 3.22 4.59
CA ASN A 25 -6.55 4.26 4.74
C ASN A 25 -5.77 4.21 6.07
N THR A 26 -5.90 3.15 6.88
CA THR A 26 -5.28 3.10 8.22
C THR A 26 -4.44 1.85 8.46
N LYS A 27 -3.12 2.05 8.65
CA LYS A 27 -2.13 0.99 8.97
C LYS A 27 -2.44 0.27 10.31
N HIS A 28 -3.11 0.96 11.24
CA HIS A 28 -3.56 0.39 12.51
C HIS A 28 -4.98 0.86 12.84
N TRP A 29 -5.90 -0.08 13.00
CA TRP A 29 -7.28 0.23 13.33
C TRP A 29 -7.44 0.61 14.80
N LYS A 30 -7.76 1.89 15.05
CA LYS A 30 -8.26 2.37 16.34
C LYS A 30 -9.74 1.98 16.55
N ARG A 31 -10.26 2.10 17.79
CA ARG A 31 -11.66 1.74 18.15
C ARG A 31 -12.70 2.27 17.17
N ALA A 32 -12.57 3.52 16.70
CA ALA A 32 -13.49 4.13 15.74
C ALA A 32 -13.60 3.36 14.42
N HIS A 33 -12.51 2.78 13.92
CA HIS A 33 -12.51 1.97 12.69
C HIS A 33 -13.31 0.68 12.88
N TYR A 34 -13.18 0.03 14.05
CA TYR A 34 -13.99 -1.14 14.35
C TYR A 34 -15.47 -0.82 14.58
N VAL A 35 -15.81 0.40 15.01
CA VAL A 35 -17.20 0.89 15.06
C VAL A 35 -17.75 1.02 13.64
N TYR A 36 -16.99 1.65 12.75
CA TYR A 36 -17.42 1.81 11.37
C TYR A 36 -17.48 0.49 10.59
N LEU A 37 -16.54 -0.44 10.81
CA LEU A 37 -16.62 -1.80 10.27
C LEU A 37 -17.88 -2.53 10.77
N SER A 38 -18.23 -2.38 12.05
CA SER A 38 -19.46 -2.95 12.61
C SER A 38 -20.70 -2.44 11.87
N GLU A 39 -20.76 -1.15 11.55
CA GLU A 39 -21.88 -0.54 10.82
C GLU A 39 -22.00 -1.08 9.39
N ILE A 40 -20.88 -1.21 8.68
CA ILE A 40 -20.85 -1.79 7.32
C ILE A 40 -21.33 -3.24 7.35
N ILE A 41 -20.82 -4.04 8.28
CA ILE A 41 -21.22 -5.45 8.42
C ILE A 41 -22.70 -5.56 8.76
N GLU A 42 -23.20 -4.73 9.69
CA GLU A 42 -24.60 -4.72 10.06
C GLU A 42 -25.52 -4.39 8.89
N PHE A 43 -25.15 -3.37 8.10
CA PHE A 43 -25.89 -2.98 6.91
C PHE A 43 -26.00 -4.15 5.91
N GLU A 44 -24.90 -4.83 5.62
CA GLU A 44 -24.86 -5.96 4.69
C GLU A 44 -25.62 -7.18 5.22
N LEU A 45 -25.49 -7.50 6.51
CA LEU A 45 -26.18 -8.64 7.11
C LEU A 45 -27.69 -8.44 7.19
N LYS A 46 -28.17 -7.21 7.31
CA LYS A 46 -29.62 -6.92 7.22
C LYS A 46 -30.12 -7.09 5.79
N LYS A 47 -29.35 -6.62 4.80
CA LYS A 47 -29.73 -6.59 3.38
C LYS A 47 -29.57 -7.93 2.65
N THR A 48 -28.70 -8.81 3.13
CA THR A 48 -28.38 -10.05 2.42
C THR A 48 -29.57 -11.00 2.29
N ASN A 49 -29.69 -11.62 1.11
CA ASN A 49 -30.65 -12.69 0.80
C ASN A 49 -30.03 -14.08 0.88
N LEU A 50 -28.76 -14.18 1.28
CA LEU A 50 -28.03 -15.45 1.37
C LEU A 50 -28.55 -16.36 2.48
N ILE A 51 -29.21 -15.77 3.48
CA ILE A 51 -29.82 -16.46 4.62
C ILE A 51 -31.24 -15.95 4.85
N ASN A 52 -32.13 -16.83 5.29
CA ASN A 52 -33.53 -16.48 5.57
C ASN A 52 -33.67 -15.70 6.89
N GLU A 53 -34.84 -15.08 7.10
CA GLU A 53 -35.11 -14.27 8.29
C GLU A 53 -34.99 -15.04 9.61
N LYS A 54 -35.38 -16.32 9.63
CA LYS A 54 -35.20 -17.19 10.79
C LYS A 54 -33.73 -17.31 11.18
N LYS A 55 -32.84 -17.49 10.19
CA LYS A 55 -31.40 -17.59 10.41
C LYS A 55 -30.80 -16.25 10.83
N LYS A 56 -31.26 -15.13 10.26
CA LYS A 56 -30.86 -13.78 10.69
C LYS A 56 -31.16 -13.53 12.17
N ILE A 57 -32.31 -13.98 12.66
CA ILE A 57 -32.69 -13.88 14.08
C ILE A 57 -31.78 -14.77 14.96
N GLU A 58 -31.50 -16.00 14.53
CA GLU A 58 -30.69 -16.97 15.28
C GLU A 58 -29.23 -16.53 15.47
N ILE A 59 -28.63 -15.97 14.42
CA ILE A 59 -27.23 -15.52 14.44
C ILE A 59 -27.11 -14.08 14.95
N GLY A 60 -28.10 -13.23 14.65
CA GLY A 60 -28.09 -11.78 14.87
C GLY A 60 -27.30 -11.02 13.79
N THR A 61 -27.75 -9.82 13.44
CA THR A 61 -27.16 -9.03 12.34
C THR A 61 -26.08 -8.04 12.77
N THR A 62 -25.70 -8.04 14.05
CA THR A 62 -24.71 -7.08 14.59
C THR A 62 -23.48 -7.78 15.18
N ILE A 63 -22.34 -7.10 15.15
CA ILE A 63 -21.09 -7.50 15.82
C ILE A 63 -20.49 -6.26 16.48
N SER A 64 -20.25 -6.27 17.79
CA SER A 64 -19.68 -5.08 18.44
C SER A 64 -18.25 -4.77 17.97
N ALA A 65 -17.89 -3.48 17.95
CA ALA A 65 -16.52 -3.02 17.66
C ALA A 65 -15.45 -3.69 18.55
N THR A 66 -15.78 -3.93 19.82
CA THR A 66 -14.88 -4.64 20.76
C THR A 66 -14.67 -6.10 20.37
N THR A 67 -15.68 -6.75 19.80
CA THR A 67 -15.59 -8.14 19.34
C THR A 67 -14.79 -8.21 18.03
N LEU A 68 -15.04 -7.30 17.09
CA LEU A 68 -14.25 -7.19 15.85
C LEU A 68 -12.77 -6.92 16.14
N LYS A 69 -12.47 -5.99 17.05
CA LYS A 69 -11.10 -5.72 17.50
C LYS A 69 -10.42 -6.98 18.01
N ARG A 70 -11.10 -7.76 18.84
CA ARG A 70 -10.58 -9.04 19.33
C ARG A 70 -10.31 -10.01 18.18
N VAL A 71 -11.21 -10.13 17.22
CA VAL A 71 -11.00 -11.02 16.05
C VAL A 71 -9.75 -10.62 15.26
N PHE A 72 -9.61 -9.34 14.92
CA PHE A 72 -8.54 -8.82 14.05
C PHE A 72 -7.18 -8.71 14.74
N GLU A 73 -7.15 -8.52 16.06
CA GLU A 73 -5.92 -8.39 16.85
C GLU A 73 -5.66 -9.62 17.73
N ILE A 74 -6.24 -10.79 17.39
CA ILE A 74 -5.94 -12.03 18.12
C ILE A 74 -4.43 -12.27 18.08
N ASP A 75 -3.84 -12.24 19.28
CA ASP A 75 -2.42 -12.46 19.48
C ASP A 75 -2.04 -13.88 19.05
N LYS A 76 -0.89 -14.04 18.38
CA LYS A 76 -0.48 -15.30 17.73
C LYS A 76 -0.40 -16.51 18.67
N ASN A 77 -0.40 -16.27 19.99
CA ASN A 77 -0.25 -17.22 21.08
C ASN A 77 -1.54 -17.49 21.89
N LYS A 78 -2.68 -16.89 21.55
CA LYS A 78 -3.95 -17.18 22.24
C LYS A 78 -4.65 -18.39 21.64
N VAL A 79 -5.12 -19.29 22.50
CA VAL A 79 -5.94 -20.44 22.13
C VAL A 79 -7.26 -19.93 21.54
N TYR A 80 -7.54 -20.31 20.28
CA TYR A 80 -8.84 -20.09 19.66
C TYR A 80 -9.86 -20.89 20.46
N THR A 81 -10.72 -20.21 21.21
CA THR A 81 -11.73 -20.86 22.02
C THR A 81 -12.84 -21.38 21.12
N ASP A 82 -13.24 -22.64 21.28
CA ASP A 82 -14.47 -23.23 20.69
C ASP A 82 -15.77 -22.62 21.29
N ASP A 83 -15.68 -21.39 21.79
CA ASP A 83 -16.81 -20.61 22.29
C ASP A 83 -17.80 -20.41 21.14
N ILE A 84 -19.02 -20.89 21.37
CA ILE A 84 -20.17 -20.75 20.46
C ILE A 84 -20.35 -19.27 20.04
N ARG A 85 -20.08 -18.31 20.93
CA ARG A 85 -20.17 -16.87 20.62
C ARG A 85 -19.11 -16.42 19.62
N PHE A 86 -17.90 -16.98 19.72
CA PHE A 86 -16.82 -16.71 18.77
C PHE A 86 -17.12 -17.33 17.40
N ILE A 87 -17.59 -18.58 17.37
CA ILE A 87 -18.01 -19.26 16.12
C ILE A 87 -19.14 -18.49 15.43
N LYS A 88 -20.17 -18.05 16.18
CA LYS A 88 -21.25 -17.19 15.64
C LYS A 88 -20.73 -15.86 15.08
N THR A 89 -19.64 -15.33 15.62
CA THR A 89 -19.01 -14.11 15.08
C THR A 89 -18.34 -14.40 13.74
N LEU A 90 -17.59 -15.49 13.64
CA LEU A 90 -16.97 -15.92 12.38
C LEU A 90 -18.02 -16.27 11.31
N ASP A 91 -19.15 -16.85 11.70
CA ASP A 91 -20.28 -17.18 10.81
C ASP A 91 -20.87 -15.92 10.16
N LYS A 92 -21.10 -14.87 10.94
CA LYS A 92 -21.54 -13.56 10.42
C LYS A 92 -20.52 -12.94 9.46
N LEU A 93 -19.24 -13.06 9.78
CA LEU A 93 -18.17 -12.54 8.93
C LEU A 93 -18.07 -13.30 7.60
N ALA A 94 -18.28 -14.61 7.61
CA ALA A 94 -18.40 -15.40 6.39
C ALA A 94 -19.62 -14.98 5.55
N ILE A 95 -20.77 -14.72 6.20
CA ILE A 95 -21.97 -14.24 5.50
C ILE A 95 -21.78 -12.86 4.90
N PHE A 96 -21.10 -11.96 5.62
CA PHE A 96 -20.70 -10.64 5.10
C PHE A 96 -19.89 -10.74 3.80
N LEU A 97 -18.99 -11.74 3.70
CA LEU A 97 -18.18 -12.03 2.51
C LEU A 97 -18.96 -12.72 1.37
N GLY A 98 -20.26 -12.99 1.55
CA GLY A 98 -21.09 -13.59 0.52
C GLY A 98 -21.30 -15.10 0.62
N PHE A 99 -20.96 -15.71 1.76
CA PHE A 99 -21.15 -17.15 1.98
C PHE A 99 -22.44 -17.43 2.76
N GLN A 100 -22.96 -18.67 2.71
CA GLN A 100 -24.18 -19.02 3.45
C GLN A 100 -23.90 -19.31 4.94
N SER A 101 -22.66 -19.68 5.27
CA SER A 101 -22.18 -19.93 6.63
C SER A 101 -20.64 -19.97 6.67
N LEU A 102 -20.06 -20.03 7.86
CA LEU A 102 -18.63 -20.32 8.07
C LEU A 102 -18.25 -21.66 7.46
N ASP A 103 -19.09 -22.68 7.58
CA ASP A 103 -18.84 -23.99 7.00
C ASP A 103 -18.82 -23.93 5.46
N ASP A 104 -19.70 -23.12 4.84
CA ASP A 104 -19.69 -22.88 3.40
C ASP A 104 -18.41 -22.16 2.97
N PHE A 105 -17.98 -21.16 3.75
CA PHE A 105 -16.70 -20.48 3.55
C PHE A 105 -15.50 -21.44 3.63
N ILE A 106 -15.42 -22.25 4.69
CA ILE A 106 -14.37 -23.24 4.87
C ILE A 106 -14.40 -24.23 3.72
N LYS A 107 -15.55 -24.87 3.44
CA LYS A 107 -15.69 -25.85 2.36
C LYS A 107 -15.26 -25.28 1.01
N LYS A 108 -15.64 -24.04 0.66
CA LYS A 108 -15.25 -23.43 -0.63
C LYS A 108 -13.78 -23.04 -0.68
N LYS A 109 -13.17 -22.66 0.45
CA LYS A 109 -11.74 -22.31 0.53
C LYS A 109 -10.82 -23.51 0.74
N THR A 110 -11.34 -24.64 1.22
CA THR A 110 -10.57 -25.87 1.50
C THR A 110 -10.94 -27.06 0.60
N ASN A 111 -11.99 -26.99 -0.23
CA ASN A 111 -12.30 -28.08 -1.16
C ASN A 111 -11.30 -28.16 -2.31
N PRO A 112 -10.71 -29.33 -2.56
CA PRO A 112 -9.89 -29.58 -3.75
C PRO A 112 -10.70 -29.69 -5.05
N ASN A 113 -12.03 -29.51 -5.03
CA ASN A 113 -12.90 -29.65 -6.22
C ASN A 113 -13.24 -28.34 -6.94
N PHE A 114 -12.82 -27.17 -6.43
CA PHE A 114 -12.71 -25.96 -7.26
C PHE A 114 -11.41 -25.96 -8.11
N ILE A 115 -10.62 -27.04 -8.03
CA ILE A 115 -9.39 -27.31 -8.80
C ILE A 115 -9.69 -28.27 -9.99
N ASN A 116 -10.95 -28.63 -10.24
CA ASN A 116 -11.32 -29.68 -11.22
C ASN A 116 -12.11 -29.18 -12.45
N SER A 117 -11.71 -28.03 -12.99
CA SER A 117 -11.84 -27.73 -14.43
C SER A 117 -10.50 -27.16 -14.90
N ASP A 118 -9.49 -28.03 -14.93
CA ASP A 118 -8.34 -28.07 -15.86
C ASP A 118 -7.25 -28.96 -15.26
N LYS A 119 -7.54 -30.27 -15.30
CA LYS A 119 -6.73 -31.38 -14.78
C LYS A 119 -5.44 -31.65 -15.59
N ASN A 120 -4.74 -30.63 -16.05
CA ASN A 120 -3.39 -30.76 -16.62
C ASN A 120 -2.28 -30.17 -15.75
N ASN A 121 -2.59 -29.58 -14.59
CA ASN A 121 -1.60 -28.83 -13.79
C ASN A 121 -1.26 -29.47 -12.43
N LYS A 122 -1.23 -30.80 -12.33
CA LYS A 122 -0.75 -31.48 -11.11
C LYS A 122 0.77 -31.69 -11.03
N ASP A 123 1.49 -31.38 -12.10
CA ASP A 123 2.97 -31.24 -12.08
C ASP A 123 3.43 -29.77 -11.88
N ILE A 124 2.50 -28.81 -11.80
CA ILE A 124 2.80 -27.36 -11.66
C ILE A 124 2.86 -26.89 -10.20
N ILE A 125 2.09 -27.52 -9.30
CA ILE A 125 1.95 -27.09 -7.89
C ILE A 125 3.18 -27.48 -7.03
N LYS A 126 4.13 -28.24 -7.59
CA LYS A 126 5.45 -28.48 -6.96
C LYS A 126 6.63 -27.90 -7.75
N LYS A 127 6.41 -27.06 -8.77
CA LYS A 127 7.51 -26.52 -9.59
C LYS A 127 7.40 -25.10 -10.18
N ILE A 128 6.37 -24.27 -9.90
CA ILE A 128 6.24 -22.93 -10.56
C ILE A 128 6.04 -21.72 -9.62
N GLU A 129 6.05 -21.84 -8.29
CA GLU A 129 6.00 -20.66 -7.38
C GLU A 129 7.34 -20.32 -6.71
N ILE A 130 8.45 -20.82 -7.24
CA ILE A 130 9.80 -20.38 -6.90
C ILE A 130 10.51 -20.17 -8.24
N GLU A 131 10.97 -18.93 -8.49
CA GLU A 131 11.64 -18.41 -9.69
C GLU A 131 10.72 -17.86 -10.81
N ASN A 132 10.19 -16.63 -10.64
CA ASN A 132 10.35 -15.52 -11.63
C ASN A 132 9.43 -14.29 -11.41
N SER A 133 8.47 -14.28 -10.49
CA SER A 133 7.69 -13.08 -10.18
C SER A 133 8.31 -12.28 -9.04
N ILE A 134 8.48 -10.97 -9.25
CA ILE A 134 8.97 -10.05 -8.23
C ILE A 134 7.93 -9.88 -7.12
N SER A 135 8.38 -9.88 -5.85
CA SER A 135 7.48 -9.62 -4.73
C SER A 135 7.14 -8.13 -4.59
N GLU A 136 5.93 -7.83 -4.08
CA GLU A 136 5.52 -6.45 -3.79
C GLU A 136 6.47 -5.74 -2.82
N SER A 137 7.05 -6.47 -1.87
CA SER A 137 8.04 -5.93 -0.93
C SER A 137 9.32 -5.47 -1.65
N THR A 138 9.74 -6.17 -2.71
CA THR A 138 10.88 -5.77 -3.53
C THR A 138 10.56 -4.49 -4.31
N LEU A 139 9.37 -4.40 -4.90
CA LEU A 139 8.92 -3.20 -5.62
C LEU A 139 8.80 -1.98 -4.69
N TYR A 140 8.26 -2.18 -3.48
CA TYR A 140 8.24 -1.14 -2.45
C TYR A 140 9.64 -0.67 -2.07
N ASN A 141 10.58 -1.59 -1.87
CA ASN A 141 11.95 -1.24 -1.53
C ASN A 141 12.66 -0.47 -2.65
N ILE A 142 12.39 -0.79 -3.93
CA ILE A 142 12.92 -0.05 -5.08
C ILE A 142 12.45 1.42 -5.03
N ILE A 143 11.14 1.65 -4.86
CA ILE A 143 10.58 3.02 -4.79
C ILE A 143 11.06 3.76 -3.54
N LYS A 144 11.12 3.07 -2.40
CA LYS A 144 11.65 3.65 -1.16
C LYS A 144 13.12 4.06 -1.30
N ASN A 145 13.95 3.23 -1.91
CA ASN A 145 15.36 3.53 -2.15
C ASN A 145 15.49 4.70 -3.12
N TYR A 146 14.65 4.77 -4.14
CA TYR A 146 14.56 5.92 -5.04
C TYR A 146 14.28 7.23 -4.29
N CYS A 147 13.23 7.31 -3.47
CA CYS A 147 12.92 8.51 -2.70
C CYS A 147 14.04 8.87 -1.71
N TYR A 148 14.70 7.86 -1.12
CA TYR A 148 15.88 8.06 -0.28
C TYR A 148 17.04 8.72 -1.03
N ILE A 149 17.41 8.18 -2.19
CA ILE A 149 18.50 8.70 -3.02
C ILE A 149 18.18 10.12 -3.49
N GLU A 150 16.93 10.42 -3.84
CA GLU A 150 16.50 11.75 -4.23
C GLU A 150 16.66 12.77 -3.08
N LEU A 151 16.17 12.45 -1.88
CA LEU A 151 16.38 13.31 -0.71
C LEU A 151 17.86 13.48 -0.37
N ASP A 152 18.65 12.41 -0.45
CA ASP A 152 20.08 12.45 -0.14
C ASP A 152 20.88 13.26 -1.16
N SER A 153 20.50 13.20 -2.43
CA SER A 153 21.07 14.04 -3.49
C SER A 153 20.77 15.52 -3.23
N ILE A 154 19.53 15.85 -2.83
CA ILE A 154 19.16 17.22 -2.43
C ILE A 154 20.03 17.71 -1.27
N LYS A 155 20.34 16.85 -0.28
CA LYS A 155 21.23 17.18 0.84
C LYS A 155 22.66 17.51 0.44
N ARG A 156 23.12 16.93 -0.69
CA ARG A 156 24.48 17.11 -1.21
C ARG A 156 24.62 18.28 -2.18
N ILE A 157 23.53 18.95 -2.56
CA ILE A 157 23.58 20.15 -3.42
C ILE A 157 24.58 21.19 -2.86
N PRO A 158 25.50 21.72 -3.67
CA PRO A 158 25.57 21.59 -5.14
C PRO A 158 26.39 20.40 -5.67
N ASN A 159 26.98 19.58 -4.80
CA ASN A 159 27.91 18.50 -5.17
C ASN A 159 27.21 17.13 -5.16
N PHE A 160 26.01 17.03 -5.73
CA PHE A 160 25.31 15.75 -5.83
C PHE A 160 25.89 14.88 -6.95
N GLU A 161 25.77 13.57 -6.79
CA GLU A 161 26.28 12.55 -7.70
C GLU A 161 25.10 11.70 -8.21
N MET A 162 25.15 11.26 -9.47
CA MET A 162 24.03 10.53 -10.10
C MET A 162 24.21 9.01 -10.04
N GLU A 163 25.39 8.54 -9.63
CA GLU A 163 25.79 7.14 -9.61
C GLU A 163 24.85 6.28 -8.76
N GLU A 164 24.40 6.81 -7.62
CA GLU A 164 23.50 6.08 -6.72
C GLU A 164 22.13 5.80 -7.34
N PHE A 165 21.63 6.68 -8.21
CA PHE A 165 20.36 6.48 -8.90
C PHE A 165 20.41 5.27 -9.83
N TYR A 166 21.58 4.89 -10.37
CA TYR A 166 21.69 3.76 -11.30
C TYR A 166 21.37 2.41 -10.65
N ASN A 167 21.36 2.34 -9.31
CA ASN A 167 20.94 1.16 -8.56
C ASN A 167 19.43 0.89 -8.67
N VAL A 168 18.63 1.93 -8.85
CA VAL A 168 17.15 1.86 -8.86
C VAL A 168 16.53 2.36 -10.15
N LEU A 169 17.26 3.14 -10.94
CA LEU A 169 16.86 3.70 -12.24
C LEU A 169 17.69 3.11 -13.37
N ASP A 170 17.08 3.01 -14.55
CA ASP A 170 17.82 2.75 -15.77
C ASP A 170 18.52 4.02 -16.29
N ILE A 171 19.71 3.88 -16.89
CA ILE A 171 20.49 5.02 -17.39
C ILE A 171 19.81 5.74 -18.56
N GLN A 172 18.94 5.05 -19.30
CA GLN A 172 18.18 5.62 -20.40
C GLN A 172 16.78 6.08 -19.97
N SER A 173 16.44 5.95 -18.68
CA SER A 173 15.12 6.23 -18.15
C SER A 173 14.75 7.73 -18.23
N PRO A 174 13.53 8.08 -18.66
CA PRO A 174 13.08 9.47 -18.66
C PRO A 174 13.12 10.14 -17.28
N ILE A 175 12.80 9.39 -16.22
CA ILE A 175 12.82 9.89 -14.84
C ILE A 175 14.21 10.36 -14.40
N LEU A 176 15.27 9.65 -14.79
CA LEU A 176 16.65 10.06 -14.48
C LEU A 176 16.98 11.43 -15.10
N LYS A 177 16.58 11.66 -16.36
CA LYS A 177 16.76 12.97 -17.03
C LYS A 177 16.02 14.08 -16.30
N ARG A 178 14.78 13.81 -15.87
CA ARG A 178 13.93 14.79 -15.16
C ARG A 178 14.53 15.18 -13.81
N ILE A 179 14.99 14.22 -13.02
CA ILE A 179 15.64 14.49 -11.72
C ILE A 179 16.95 15.23 -11.91
N THR A 180 17.78 14.81 -12.87
CA THR A 180 19.04 15.49 -13.17
C THR A 180 18.81 16.97 -13.49
N ARG A 181 17.83 17.27 -14.35
CA ARG A 181 17.41 18.64 -14.65
C ARG A 181 16.96 19.37 -13.38
N ASN A 182 16.09 18.74 -12.58
CA ASN A 182 15.54 19.38 -11.39
C ASN A 182 16.62 19.73 -10.35
N LEU A 183 17.57 18.83 -10.10
CA LEU A 183 18.68 19.05 -9.18
C LEU A 183 19.63 20.15 -9.70
N ASN A 184 19.93 20.15 -11.00
CA ASN A 184 20.72 21.22 -11.61
C ASN A 184 20.02 22.58 -11.51
N GLU A 185 18.70 22.64 -11.69
CA GLU A 185 17.95 23.89 -11.57
C GLU A 185 17.99 24.46 -10.14
N LEU A 186 17.99 23.60 -9.11
CA LEU A 186 18.20 24.03 -7.73
C LEU A 186 19.61 24.61 -7.51
N VAL A 187 20.63 24.02 -8.14
CA VAL A 187 22.02 24.52 -8.10
C VAL A 187 22.13 25.89 -8.77
N GLU A 188 21.56 26.03 -9.96
CA GLU A 188 21.55 27.27 -10.76
C GLU A 188 20.86 28.41 -10.03
N GLN A 189 19.74 28.12 -9.35
CA GLN A 189 19.03 29.08 -8.51
C GLN A 189 19.76 29.42 -7.20
N GLY A 190 20.89 28.77 -6.92
CA GLY A 190 21.72 29.07 -5.75
C GLY A 190 21.12 28.56 -4.43
N TYR A 191 20.28 27.53 -4.47
CA TYR A 191 19.82 26.84 -3.27
C TYR A 191 20.86 25.86 -2.76
N ILE A 192 20.88 25.68 -1.44
CA ILE A 192 21.64 24.69 -0.70
C ILE A 192 20.72 24.04 0.33
N PHE A 193 21.09 22.83 0.78
CA PHE A 193 20.36 22.17 1.84
C PHE A 193 20.58 22.88 3.18
N HIS A 194 19.49 23.17 3.90
CA HIS A 194 19.58 23.77 5.24
C HIS A 194 20.09 22.73 6.24
N LYS A 195 21.08 23.03 7.09
CA LYS A 195 21.64 22.01 8.00
C LYS A 195 21.14 22.10 9.43
N GLU A 196 20.75 23.28 9.90
CA GLU A 196 20.39 23.50 11.30
C GLU A 196 18.90 23.17 11.55
N ASN A 197 18.58 22.37 12.57
CA ASN A 197 17.20 21.98 12.93
C ASN A 197 16.32 21.57 11.72
N ASN A 198 16.92 20.91 10.72
CA ASN A 198 16.22 20.60 9.49
C ASN A 198 15.32 19.36 9.67
N HIS A 199 14.01 19.53 9.42
CA HIS A 199 12.99 18.49 9.49
C HIS A 199 12.67 17.86 8.12
N SER A 200 13.56 18.01 7.14
CA SER A 200 13.34 17.52 5.77
C SER A 200 13.22 16.01 5.77
N ASN A 201 12.15 15.53 5.17
CA ASN A 201 11.83 14.12 5.10
C ASN A 201 10.94 13.84 3.88
N TYR A 202 10.78 12.56 3.62
CA TYR A 202 9.72 12.07 2.74
C TYR A 202 8.98 10.94 3.45
N GLU A 203 7.71 10.75 3.10
CA GLU A 203 6.92 9.61 3.51
C GLU A 203 6.19 9.03 2.31
N ILE A 204 6.31 7.71 2.11
CA ILE A 204 5.52 6.95 1.14
C ILE A 204 4.35 6.30 1.87
N PHE A 205 3.14 6.55 1.39
CA PHE A 205 1.90 5.98 1.86
C PHE A 205 1.02 5.55 0.67
N ASN A 206 -0.06 4.82 0.94
CA ASN A 206 -0.96 4.30 -0.09
C ASN A 206 -0.23 3.58 -1.25
N PHE A 207 0.74 2.72 -0.93
CA PHE A 207 1.40 1.88 -1.92
C PHE A 207 0.40 0.84 -2.44
N ARG A 208 0.09 0.92 -3.72
CA ARG A 208 -0.88 0.06 -4.39
C ARG A 208 -0.27 -0.51 -5.66
N THR A 209 -0.18 -1.83 -5.72
CA THR A 209 0.09 -2.54 -6.96
C THR A 209 -1.09 -2.37 -7.91
N ILE A 210 -0.84 -1.80 -9.09
CA ILE A 210 -1.82 -1.73 -10.18
C ILE A 210 -1.69 -3.00 -11.03
N THR A 211 -0.48 -3.31 -11.48
CA THR A 211 -0.16 -4.55 -12.22
C THR A 211 1.25 -5.03 -11.91
N ILE A 212 1.45 -6.35 -11.93
CA ILE A 212 2.77 -7.00 -11.99
C ILE A 212 2.69 -8.05 -13.10
N GLU A 213 3.56 -7.90 -14.09
CA GLU A 213 3.74 -8.82 -15.21
C GLU A 213 5.18 -9.36 -15.18
N GLU A 214 5.55 -10.21 -16.13
CA GLU A 214 6.87 -10.86 -16.17
C GLU A 214 8.04 -9.85 -16.25
N LYS A 215 7.84 -8.75 -16.98
CA LYS A 215 8.89 -7.76 -17.29
C LYS A 215 8.55 -6.33 -16.87
N THR A 216 7.34 -6.10 -16.36
CA THR A 216 6.83 -4.77 -16.03
C THR A 216 6.02 -4.82 -14.75
N ALA A 217 6.00 -3.71 -14.02
CA ALA A 217 5.12 -3.51 -12.89
C ALA A 217 4.68 -2.05 -12.86
N ILE A 218 3.42 -1.82 -12.51
CA ILE A 218 2.85 -0.48 -12.34
C ILE A 218 2.40 -0.35 -10.90
N ILE A 219 2.94 0.65 -10.22
CA ILE A 219 2.68 0.92 -8.80
C ILE A 219 2.15 2.34 -8.65
N SER A 220 1.03 2.53 -7.96
CA SER A 220 0.61 3.83 -7.46
C SER A 220 1.07 4.01 -6.02
N THR A 221 1.57 5.20 -5.70
CA THR A 221 1.90 5.62 -4.33
C THR A 221 1.32 7.01 -4.08
N ASN A 222 1.08 7.32 -2.81
CA ASN A 222 1.03 8.70 -2.38
C ASN A 222 2.31 9.03 -1.62
N GLU A 223 2.87 10.20 -1.90
CA GLU A 223 4.10 10.66 -1.30
C GLU A 223 3.89 12.02 -0.67
N TYR A 224 4.53 12.21 0.47
CA TYR A 224 4.63 13.49 1.13
C TYR A 224 6.09 13.86 1.20
N TRP A 225 6.39 15.08 0.77
CA TRP A 225 7.72 15.64 0.76
C TRP A 225 7.72 16.90 1.60
N ASN A 226 8.65 16.98 2.54
CA ASN A 226 8.94 18.17 3.31
C ASN A 226 10.42 18.50 3.12
N LEU A 227 10.72 19.64 2.51
CA LEU A 227 12.08 20.07 2.20
C LEU A 227 12.32 21.47 2.75
N THR A 228 13.47 21.67 3.38
CA THR A 228 13.94 22.98 3.84
C THR A 228 15.22 23.31 3.11
N LEU A 229 15.13 24.31 2.23
CA LEU A 229 16.21 24.78 1.37
C LEU A 229 16.55 26.22 1.75
N THR A 230 17.83 26.58 1.72
CA THR A 230 18.26 27.95 1.99
C THR A 230 19.06 28.45 0.79
N ASN A 231 19.00 29.74 0.50
CA ASN A 231 19.92 30.32 -0.48
C ASN A 231 21.39 30.23 0.02
N ARG A 232 22.36 30.32 -0.89
CA ARG A 232 23.80 30.29 -0.53
C ARG A 232 24.22 31.28 0.56
N ASN A 233 23.50 32.40 0.69
CA ASN A 233 23.82 33.46 1.64
C ASN A 233 23.21 33.24 3.04
N GLY A 234 22.41 32.18 3.24
CA GLY A 234 21.79 31.89 4.53
C GLY A 234 20.59 32.77 4.89
N THR A 235 20.22 33.73 4.04
CA THR A 235 19.26 34.80 4.34
C THR A 235 17.82 34.45 4.02
N ASN A 236 17.59 33.47 3.15
CA ASN A 236 16.25 33.05 2.76
C ASN A 236 16.12 31.53 2.88
N THR A 237 15.35 31.09 3.88
CA THR A 237 15.01 29.69 4.09
C THR A 237 13.58 29.45 3.60
N GLN A 238 13.45 28.55 2.64
CA GLN A 238 12.18 28.13 2.08
C GLN A 238 11.83 26.73 2.56
N ILE A 239 10.58 26.58 2.99
CA ILE A 239 9.98 25.29 3.30
C ILE A 239 9.07 24.93 2.14
N VAL A 240 9.36 23.82 1.48
CA VAL A 240 8.59 23.25 0.38
C VAL A 240 7.93 21.99 0.89
N ASN A 241 6.60 22.00 0.96
CA ASN A 241 5.80 20.87 1.38
C ASN A 241 4.74 20.53 0.32
N PHE A 242 4.69 19.28 -0.09
CA PHE A 242 3.65 18.81 -0.99
C PHE A 242 3.34 17.34 -0.75
N ALA A 243 2.07 17.00 -0.97
CA ALA A 243 1.63 15.63 -1.10
C ALA A 243 1.17 15.39 -2.54
N ASN A 244 1.52 14.25 -3.10
CA ASN A 244 1.08 13.88 -4.45
C ASN A 244 0.89 12.38 -4.62
N GLU A 245 0.05 12.03 -5.60
CA GLU A 245 0.00 10.67 -6.14
C GLU A 245 1.08 10.53 -7.22
N GLN A 246 1.83 9.43 -7.16
CA GLN A 246 2.81 9.01 -8.15
C GLN A 246 2.38 7.68 -8.75
N VAL A 247 2.52 7.54 -10.07
CA VAL A 247 2.39 6.22 -10.72
C VAL A 247 3.75 5.83 -11.30
N TYR A 248 4.39 4.84 -10.70
CA TYR A 248 5.67 4.30 -11.14
C TYR A 248 5.50 3.20 -12.17
N PHE A 249 6.28 3.30 -13.25
CA PHE A 249 6.47 2.26 -14.25
C PHE A 249 7.81 1.61 -14.01
N ILE A 250 7.82 0.36 -13.57
CA ILE A 250 9.03 -0.42 -13.24
C ILE A 250 9.21 -1.49 -14.30
N LYS A 251 10.43 -1.68 -14.79
CA LYS A 251 10.78 -2.66 -15.82
C LYS A 251 11.88 -3.59 -15.33
N LYS A 252 11.84 -4.85 -15.76
CA LYS A 252 12.95 -5.80 -15.63
C LYS A 252 13.92 -5.58 -16.80
N ILE A 253 15.12 -5.06 -16.50
CA ILE A 253 16.18 -4.75 -17.47
C ILE A 253 17.45 -5.50 -17.03
N ASN A 254 17.99 -6.36 -17.91
CA ASN A 254 19.14 -7.21 -17.59
C ASN A 254 18.94 -7.97 -16.25
N ASP A 255 17.77 -8.59 -16.12
CA ASP A 255 17.27 -9.29 -14.92
C ASP A 255 17.12 -8.48 -13.63
N ASN A 256 17.34 -7.17 -13.67
CA ASN A 256 17.15 -6.28 -12.54
C ASN A 256 15.90 -5.43 -12.70
N TRP A 257 15.10 -5.31 -11.64
CA TRP A 257 13.93 -4.44 -11.63
C TRP A 257 14.35 -3.00 -11.33
N LYS A 258 14.02 -2.10 -12.25
CA LYS A 258 14.37 -0.68 -12.17
C LYS A 258 13.18 0.19 -12.53
N ILE A 259 13.07 1.35 -11.90
CA ILE A 259 12.08 2.36 -12.27
C ILE A 259 12.49 2.91 -13.64
N TRP A 260 11.55 2.81 -14.58
CA TRP A 260 11.69 3.34 -15.92
C TRP A 260 11.15 4.76 -16.00
N ASP A 261 9.99 5.02 -15.40
CA ASP A 261 9.44 6.38 -15.33
C ASP A 261 8.47 6.48 -14.14
N ASN A 262 8.06 7.70 -13.82
CA ASN A 262 6.86 7.94 -13.02
C ASN A 262 6.00 9.03 -13.65
N PHE A 263 4.68 8.83 -13.60
CA PHE A 263 3.74 9.92 -13.77
C PHE A 263 3.69 10.71 -12.46
N ASN A 264 4.44 11.81 -12.45
CA ASN A 264 4.44 12.79 -11.38
C ASN A 264 3.72 14.06 -11.87
N PRO A 265 2.44 14.28 -11.51
CA PRO A 265 1.69 15.47 -11.93
C PRO A 265 2.27 16.78 -11.37
N TYR A 266 3.28 16.68 -10.50
CA TYR A 266 3.92 17.79 -9.82
C TYR A 266 5.44 17.72 -9.93
N SER A 267 5.96 17.15 -11.02
CA SER A 267 7.41 16.97 -11.19
C SER A 267 8.22 18.26 -11.13
N ASP A 268 7.59 19.40 -11.39
CA ASP A 268 8.20 20.73 -11.32
C ASP A 268 7.80 21.49 -10.03
N LYS A 269 6.95 20.95 -9.16
CA LYS A 269 6.40 21.72 -8.01
C LYS A 269 7.46 22.22 -7.03
N ILE A 270 8.56 21.49 -6.85
CA ILE A 270 9.65 21.97 -5.99
C ILE A 270 10.18 23.28 -6.57
N ILE A 271 10.47 23.29 -7.87
CA ILE A 271 10.95 24.47 -8.60
C ILE A 271 9.88 25.57 -8.69
N GLU A 272 8.62 25.22 -8.93
CA GLU A 272 7.52 26.19 -9.06
C GLU A 272 7.21 26.89 -7.73
N ASN A 273 7.10 26.15 -6.63
CA ASN A 273 6.87 26.73 -5.30
C ASN A 273 8.00 27.68 -4.90
N ILE A 274 9.24 27.34 -5.27
CA ILE A 274 10.41 28.18 -5.06
C ILE A 274 10.27 29.48 -5.87
N LYS A 275 9.91 29.39 -7.15
CA LYS A 275 9.73 30.55 -8.04
C LYS A 275 8.60 31.48 -7.59
N GLU A 276 7.45 30.96 -7.19
CA GLU A 276 6.32 31.76 -6.71
C GLU A 276 6.67 32.57 -5.45
N ARG A 277 7.43 31.98 -4.52
CA ARG A 277 7.83 32.64 -3.27
C ARG A 277 9.04 33.56 -3.39
N SER A 278 9.80 33.47 -4.48
CA SER A 278 10.89 34.43 -4.79
C SER A 278 10.40 35.77 -5.37
N LYS A 279 9.11 35.86 -5.75
CA LYS A 279 8.48 37.08 -6.28
C LYS A 279 7.75 37.93 -5.22
N LEU A 280 7.67 37.45 -3.98
CA LEU A 280 7.12 38.14 -2.81
C LEU A 280 8.26 38.67 -1.94
#